data_AF-D6TZV9-F1
#
_entry.id   AF-D6TZV9-F1
#
_cell.length_a   1.000
_cell.length_b   1.000
_cell.length_c   1.000
_cell.angle_alpha   90.00
_cell.angle_beta   90.00
_cell.angle_gamma   90.00
#
_symmetry.space_group_name_H-M   'P 1'
#
loop_
_entity.id
_entity.type
_entity.pdbx_description
1 polymer ?
#
loop_
_entity_poly.entity_id
_entity_poly.type
_entity_poly.pdbx_seq_one_letter_code
_entity_poly.pdbx_strand_id
1 'polypeptide(L)'
;MSDSKTFGFLRTCMDKRFVAATRAAFERASGLSSNDYWHESYAGGSAVPAANNVGEEYAAEHGAAIFGWQAHINNCGGQPGVSDQEIEQRLDSVIQEKVQKYPQARHFRIVASEAGIDIREVSQ
;
A
#
# COMPACT_ATOMS: atom_id res chain seq x y z
N MET A 1 -13.24 23.39 -17.36
CA MET A 1 -12.35 22.97 -16.27
C MET A 1 -12.30 21.46 -16.35
N SER A 2 -11.19 20.86 -16.78
CA SER A 2 -11.11 19.39 -16.77
C SER A 2 -11.02 18.97 -15.31
N ASP A 3 -11.97 18.18 -14.82
CA ASP A 3 -11.80 17.46 -13.56
C ASP A 3 -10.49 16.68 -13.69
N SER A 4 -9.46 17.12 -12.98
CA SER A 4 -8.17 16.44 -12.96
C SER A 4 -8.41 15.11 -12.27
N LYS A 5 -8.64 14.06 -13.07
CA LYS A 5 -8.85 12.70 -12.56
C LYS A 5 -7.64 12.32 -11.70
N THR A 6 -7.88 12.11 -10.41
CA THR A 6 -6.84 11.73 -9.46
C THR A 6 -6.62 10.22 -9.56
N PHE A 7 -5.38 9.79 -9.76
CA PHE A 7 -5.03 8.38 -9.79
C PHE A 7 -4.36 7.95 -8.48
N GLY A 8 -4.31 6.64 -8.26
CA GLY A 8 -3.60 6.06 -7.13
C GLY A 8 -2.65 4.92 -7.48
N PHE A 9 -1.93 4.47 -6.48
CA PHE A 9 -1.10 3.28 -6.53
C PHE A 9 -1.33 2.48 -5.24
N LEU A 10 -1.50 1.17 -5.37
CA LEU A 10 -1.66 0.27 -4.23
C LEU A 10 -0.63 -0.84 -4.33
N ARG A 11 0.09 -1.07 -3.24
CA ARG A 11 1.02 -2.18 -3.11
C ARG A 11 0.61 -3.08 -1.97
N THR A 12 0.49 -4.38 -2.25
CA THR A 12 -0.01 -5.36 -1.28
C THR A 12 0.85 -6.60 -1.19
N CYS A 13 0.73 -7.32 -0.08
CA CYS A 13 1.06 -8.73 -0.07
C CYS A 13 0.11 -9.48 -1.01
N MET A 14 0.61 -10.53 -1.67
CA MET A 14 -0.15 -11.41 -2.56
C MET A 14 -0.96 -12.48 -1.82
N ASP A 15 -0.95 -12.51 -0.49
CA ASP A 15 -1.70 -13.50 0.28
C ASP A 15 -3.20 -13.40 -0.03
N LYS A 16 -3.75 -14.51 -0.53
CA LYS A 16 -5.16 -14.64 -0.95
C LYS A 16 -6.15 -14.34 0.16
N ARG A 17 -5.75 -14.46 1.44
CA ARG A 17 -6.59 -14.13 2.61
C ARG A 17 -6.98 -12.66 2.62
N PHE A 18 -6.09 -11.78 2.16
CA PHE A 18 -6.19 -10.35 2.44
C PHE A 18 -6.26 -9.47 1.19
N VAL A 19 -5.73 -9.91 0.04
CA VAL A 19 -5.56 -9.06 -1.15
C VAL A 19 -6.85 -8.39 -1.62
N ALA A 20 -7.97 -9.12 -1.67
CA ALA A 20 -9.26 -8.58 -2.11
C ALA A 20 -9.86 -7.60 -1.07
N ALA A 21 -9.77 -7.93 0.22
CA ALA A 21 -10.26 -7.09 1.30
C ALA A 21 -9.46 -5.78 1.39
N THR A 22 -8.15 -5.84 1.21
CA THR A 22 -7.25 -4.67 1.14
C THR A 22 -7.65 -3.73 0.01
N ARG A 23 -7.90 -4.25 -1.21
CA ARG A 23 -8.35 -3.42 -2.34
C ARG A 23 -9.65 -2.70 -2.02
N ALA A 24 -10.65 -3.43 -1.52
CA ALA A 24 -11.94 -2.85 -1.16
C ALA A 24 -11.81 -1.79 -0.04
N ALA A 25 -10.92 -2.00 0.93
CA ALA A 25 -10.66 -1.01 1.98
C ALA A 25 -9.95 0.23 1.42
N PHE A 26 -8.98 0.06 0.54
CA PHE A 26 -8.28 1.16 -0.12
C PHE A 26 -9.22 2.00 -0.99
N GLU A 27 -10.06 1.37 -1.81
CA GLU A 27 -11.08 2.05 -2.62
C GLU A 27 -12.01 2.90 -1.75
N ARG A 28 -12.52 2.33 -0.64
CA ARG A 28 -13.36 3.08 0.32
C ARG A 28 -12.64 4.25 0.97
N ALA A 29 -11.38 4.09 1.39
CA ALA A 29 -10.64 5.12 2.11
C ALA A 29 -10.14 6.25 1.17
N SER A 30 -9.79 5.91 -0.07
CA SER A 30 -9.27 6.85 -1.05
C SER A 30 -10.36 7.55 -1.86
N GLY A 31 -11.53 6.92 -2.02
CA GLY A 31 -12.57 7.35 -2.95
C GLY A 31 -12.31 6.95 -4.41
N LEU A 32 -11.25 6.19 -4.67
CA LEU A 32 -10.90 5.70 -6.01
C LEU A 32 -11.71 4.44 -6.35
N SER A 33 -12.03 4.26 -7.64
CA SER A 33 -12.51 2.97 -8.16
C SER A 33 -11.36 2.08 -8.60
N SER A 34 -11.63 0.80 -8.85
CA SER A 34 -10.64 -0.18 -9.33
C SER A 34 -9.93 0.20 -10.63
N ASN A 35 -10.50 1.13 -11.42
CA ASN A 35 -9.93 1.61 -12.67
C ASN A 35 -9.10 2.90 -12.51
N ASP A 36 -9.00 3.42 -11.29
CA ASP A 36 -8.34 4.68 -10.99
C ASP A 36 -7.00 4.48 -10.26
N TYR A 37 -6.50 3.25 -10.17
CA TYR A 37 -5.20 2.99 -9.57
C TYR A 37 -4.48 1.78 -10.17
N TRP A 38 -3.15 1.80 -10.10
CA TRP A 38 -2.31 0.63 -10.38
C TRP A 38 -2.17 -0.22 -9.13
N HIS A 39 -2.26 -1.56 -9.27
CA HIS A 39 -2.07 -2.50 -8.17
C HIS A 39 -0.85 -3.37 -8.41
N GLU A 40 0.14 -3.26 -7.51
CA GLU A 40 1.30 -4.12 -7.45
C GLU A 40 1.17 -5.10 -6.27
N SER A 41 1.54 -6.36 -6.47
CA SER A 41 1.44 -7.36 -5.41
C SER A 41 2.60 -8.35 -5.43
N TYR A 42 3.15 -8.65 -4.25
CA TYR A 42 4.28 -9.57 -4.08
C TYR A 42 4.31 -10.20 -2.68
N ALA A 43 5.26 -11.11 -2.43
CA ALA A 43 5.37 -11.78 -1.14
C ALA A 43 5.80 -10.77 -0.05
N GLY A 44 5.03 -10.64 1.03
CA GLY A 44 5.36 -9.73 2.14
C GLY A 44 4.83 -8.31 1.99
N GLY A 45 4.42 -7.90 0.78
CA GLY A 45 3.87 -6.57 0.53
C GLY A 45 4.86 -5.45 0.86
N SER A 46 4.37 -4.25 1.13
CA SER A 46 5.22 -3.07 1.31
C SER A 46 6.24 -3.16 2.45
N ALA A 47 6.09 -4.09 3.40
CA ALA A 47 7.07 -4.31 4.47
C ALA A 47 8.35 -5.03 4.00
N VAL A 48 8.37 -5.52 2.75
CA VAL A 48 9.57 -6.05 2.10
C VAL A 48 9.99 -5.10 0.99
N PRO A 49 11.29 -4.73 0.92
CA PRO A 49 11.81 -3.94 -0.20
C PRO A 49 11.46 -4.59 -1.53
N ALA A 50 10.84 -3.83 -2.42
CA ALA A 50 10.56 -4.31 -3.77
C ALA A 50 11.88 -4.54 -4.52
N ALA A 51 11.93 -5.54 -5.40
CA ALA A 51 13.12 -5.82 -6.22
C ALA A 51 13.51 -4.63 -7.12
N ASN A 52 12.53 -3.80 -7.48
CA ASN A 52 12.70 -2.50 -8.12
C ASN A 52 11.48 -1.62 -7.78
N ASN A 53 11.54 -0.33 -8.14
CA ASN A 53 10.45 0.62 -7.90
C ASN A 53 9.70 1.02 -9.18
N VAL A 54 9.81 0.25 -10.26
CA VAL A 54 9.30 0.64 -11.59
C VAL A 54 7.80 0.88 -11.56
N GLY A 55 7.01 0.05 -10.87
CA GLY A 55 5.55 0.22 -10.79
C GLY A 55 5.13 1.50 -10.05
N GLU A 56 5.80 1.79 -8.94
CA GLU A 56 5.57 3.00 -8.14
C GLU A 56 5.96 4.28 -8.91
N GLU A 57 7.13 4.27 -9.53
CA GLU A 57 7.65 5.40 -10.30
C GLU A 57 6.81 5.66 -11.53
N TYR A 58 6.45 4.61 -12.27
CA TYR A 58 5.53 4.71 -13.40
C TYR A 58 4.19 5.32 -12.98
N ALA A 59 3.57 4.82 -11.89
CA ALA A 59 2.31 5.36 -11.40
C ALA A 59 2.42 6.85 -11.04
N ALA A 60 3.48 7.25 -10.36
CA ALA A 60 3.74 8.66 -10.01
C ALA A 60 3.89 9.54 -11.26
N GLU A 61 4.68 9.10 -12.25
CA GLU A 61 4.87 9.79 -13.53
C GLU A 61 3.56 9.93 -14.33
N HIS A 62 2.60 9.03 -14.10
CA HIS A 62 1.29 9.02 -14.75
C HIS A 62 0.18 9.65 -13.87
N GLY A 63 0.56 10.42 -12.85
CA GLY A 63 -0.36 11.26 -12.07
C GLY A 63 -0.98 10.58 -10.85
N ALA A 64 -0.40 9.49 -10.35
CA ALA A 64 -0.79 8.96 -9.05
C ALA A 64 -0.47 9.98 -7.94
N ALA A 65 -1.50 10.34 -7.18
CA ALA A 65 -1.38 11.25 -6.03
C ALA A 65 -1.92 10.64 -4.73
N ILE A 66 -2.36 9.38 -4.77
CA ILE A 66 -2.82 8.62 -3.61
C ILE A 66 -2.13 7.26 -3.57
N PHE A 67 -1.38 6.97 -2.51
CA PHE A 67 -0.61 5.74 -2.40
C PHE A 67 -1.08 4.90 -1.22
N GLY A 68 -1.29 3.61 -1.43
CA GLY A 68 -1.59 2.62 -0.40
C GLY A 68 -0.43 1.65 -0.21
N TRP A 69 0.04 1.52 1.03
CA TRP A 69 1.15 0.65 1.39
C TRP A 69 0.65 -0.41 2.36
N GLN A 70 0.63 -1.67 1.91
CA GLN A 70 0.06 -2.76 2.69
C GLN A 70 1.05 -3.86 3.03
N ALA A 71 1.02 -4.29 4.28
CA ALA A 71 1.55 -5.58 4.74
C ALA A 71 0.47 -6.31 5.55
N HIS A 72 0.64 -7.63 5.75
CA HIS A 72 -0.24 -8.38 6.63
C HIS A 72 0.55 -9.09 7.72
N ILE A 73 -0.12 -9.25 8.85
CA ILE A 73 0.35 -9.99 10.02
C ILE A 73 -0.27 -11.40 10.03
N ASN A 74 -0.15 -12.13 11.13
CA ASN A 74 -0.67 -13.50 11.28
C ASN A 74 0.01 -14.48 10.31
N ASN A 75 1.32 -14.67 10.52
CA ASN A 75 2.18 -15.60 9.80
C ASN A 75 2.29 -15.29 8.30
N CYS A 76 3.05 -14.26 7.95
CA CYS A 76 3.30 -13.90 6.57
C CYS A 76 4.31 -14.85 5.90
N GLY A 77 3.86 -15.65 4.93
CA GLY A 77 4.74 -16.54 4.17
C GLY A 77 5.81 -15.82 3.34
N GLY A 78 5.61 -14.53 3.04
CA GLY A 78 6.62 -13.67 2.41
C GLY A 78 7.66 -13.10 3.37
N GLN A 79 7.49 -13.31 4.69
CA GLN A 79 8.39 -12.84 5.74
C GLN A 79 8.57 -13.94 6.81
N PRO A 80 9.15 -15.09 6.45
CA PRO A 80 9.25 -16.23 7.36
C PRO A 80 10.09 -15.89 8.60
N GLY A 81 9.57 -16.24 9.78
CA GLY A 81 10.25 -16.05 11.07
C GLY A 81 10.24 -14.61 11.60
N VAL A 82 9.57 -13.69 10.91
CA VAL A 82 9.42 -12.28 11.34
C VAL A 82 8.15 -12.14 12.16
N SER A 83 8.24 -11.48 13.31
CA SER A 83 7.07 -11.23 14.16
C SER A 83 6.14 -10.18 13.57
N ASP A 84 4.87 -10.20 13.98
CA ASP A 84 3.87 -9.22 13.55
C ASP A 84 4.31 -7.78 13.85
N GLN A 85 4.91 -7.54 15.03
CA GLN A 85 5.45 -6.23 15.41
C GLN A 85 6.59 -5.77 14.48
N GLU A 86 7.51 -6.66 14.11
CA GLU A 86 8.59 -6.32 13.18
C GLU A 86 8.07 -6.03 11.77
N ILE A 87 7.03 -6.73 11.31
CA ILE A 87 6.37 -6.46 10.03
C ILE A 87 5.77 -5.04 10.03
N GLU A 88 5.07 -4.68 11.10
CA GLU A 88 4.49 -3.35 11.25
C GLU A 88 5.55 -2.24 11.29
N GLN A 89 6.65 -2.46 12.02
CA GLN A 89 7.77 -1.51 12.07
C GLN A 89 8.42 -1.30 10.69
N ARG A 90 8.63 -2.39 9.94
CA ARG A 90 9.18 -2.30 8.57
C ARG A 90 8.23 -1.55 7.64
N LEU A 91 6.93 -1.82 7.74
CA LEU A 91 5.93 -1.09 6.98
C LEU A 91 6.00 0.41 7.30
N ASP A 92 6.09 0.78 8.57
CA ASP A 92 6.18 2.17 9.01
C ASP A 92 7.44 2.86 8.46
N SER A 93 8.60 2.20 8.50
CA SER A 93 9.84 2.73 7.91
C SER A 93 9.70 2.96 6.40
N VAL A 94 9.14 2.00 5.67
CA VAL A 94 8.91 2.17 4.23
C VAL A 94 7.97 3.34 3.96
N ILE A 95 6.87 3.46 4.71
CA ILE A 95 5.93 4.56 4.54
C ILE A 95 6.60 5.92 4.76
N GLN A 96 7.46 6.04 5.77
CA GLN A 96 8.22 7.28 6.02
C GLN A 96 9.10 7.66 4.83
N GLU A 97 9.82 6.69 4.24
CA GLU A 97 10.61 6.92 3.03
C GLU A 97 9.72 7.37 1.85
N LYS A 98 8.53 6.78 1.69
CA LYS A 98 7.61 7.12 0.60
C LYS A 98 6.94 8.48 0.76
N VAL A 99 6.60 8.87 1.99
CA VAL A 99 6.11 10.22 2.29
C VAL A 99 7.17 11.27 1.95
N GLN A 100 8.45 11.00 2.22
CA GLN A 100 9.55 11.88 1.84
C GLN A 100 9.77 11.91 0.32
N LYS A 101 9.63 10.77 -0.37
CA LYS A 101 9.79 10.67 -1.82
C LYS A 101 8.66 11.35 -2.59
N TYR A 102 7.42 11.28 -2.09
CA TYR A 102 6.22 11.83 -2.74
C TYR A 102 5.47 12.80 -1.81
N PRO A 103 6.07 13.94 -1.42
CA PRO A 103 5.54 14.82 -0.39
C PRO A 103 4.31 15.64 -0.84
N GLN A 104 3.78 15.44 -2.04
CA GLN A 104 2.52 16.06 -2.47
C GLN A 104 1.38 15.04 -2.52
N ALA A 105 1.67 13.76 -2.28
CA ALA A 105 0.71 12.69 -2.35
C ALA A 105 0.10 12.38 -0.97
N ARG A 106 -1.10 11.83 -0.99
CA ARG A 106 -1.74 11.24 0.19
C ARG A 106 -1.26 9.80 0.34
N HIS A 107 -0.98 9.39 1.57
CA HIS A 107 -0.44 8.07 1.84
C HIS A 107 -1.33 7.33 2.85
N PHE A 108 -1.63 6.07 2.56
CA PHE A 108 -2.37 5.18 3.43
C PHE A 108 -1.47 4.06 3.95
N ARG A 109 -1.40 3.94 5.27
CA ARG A 109 -0.87 2.76 5.95
C ARG A 109 -1.99 1.72 6.01
N ILE A 110 -1.69 0.50 5.59
CA ILE A 110 -2.67 -0.59 5.58
C ILE A 110 -2.07 -1.83 6.25
N VAL A 111 -2.65 -2.28 7.35
CA VAL A 111 -2.31 -3.56 8.00
C VAL A 111 -3.49 -4.51 7.85
N ALA A 112 -3.25 -5.63 7.19
CA ALA A 112 -4.25 -6.70 7.10
C ALA A 112 -3.98 -7.77 8.17
N SER A 113 -5.04 -8.27 8.77
CA SER A 113 -5.02 -9.31 9.80
C SER A 113 -6.25 -10.20 9.67
N GLU A 114 -6.28 -11.30 10.41
CA GLU A 114 -7.46 -12.15 10.52
C GLU A 114 -8.65 -11.44 11.20
N ALA A 115 -8.40 -10.35 11.94
CA ALA A 115 -9.44 -9.51 12.52
C ALA A 115 -10.01 -8.47 11.53
N GLY A 116 -9.37 -8.27 10.37
CA GLY A 116 -9.80 -7.31 9.35
C GLY A 116 -8.66 -6.45 8.79
N ILE A 117 -9.05 -5.38 8.09
CA ILE A 117 -8.13 -4.40 7.51
C ILE A 117 -8.13 -3.13 8.36
N ASP A 118 -6.99 -2.82 8.98
CA ASP A 118 -6.70 -1.51 9.56
C ASP A 118 -6.12 -0.62 8.46
N ILE A 119 -6.76 0.51 8.20
CA ILE A 119 -6.33 1.49 7.20
C ILE A 119 -6.43 2.89 7.79
N ARG A 120 -5.34 3.64 7.69
CA ARG A 120 -5.28 5.04 8.12
C ARG A 120 -4.45 5.87 7.15
N GLU A 121 -4.91 7.09 6.90
CA GLU A 121 -4.11 8.09 6.22
C GLU A 121 -2.98 8.51 7.16
N VAL A 122 -1.74 8.54 6.64
CA VAL A 122 -0.59 9.07 7.36
C VAL A 122 -0.39 10.51 6.90
N SER A 123 -0.53 11.43 7.85
CA SER A 123 -0.19 12.84 7.65
C SER A 123 1.32 13.03 7.63
N GLN A 124 1.77 14.08 6.94
CA GLN A 124 3.15 14.56 7.00
C GLN A 124 3.53 15.08 8.39
#